data_AF-A0A958DKC2-F1
#
_entry.id   AF-A0A958DKC2-F1
#
_cell.length_a   1.000
_cell.length_b   1.000
_cell.length_c   1.000
_cell.angle_alpha   90.00
_cell.angle_beta   90.00
_cell.angle_gamma   90.00
#
_symmetry.space_group_name_H-M   'P 1'
#
loop_
_entity.id
_entity.type
_entity.pdbx_description
1 polymer ?
#
loop_
_entity_poly.entity_id
_entity_poly.type
_entity_poly.pdbx_seq_one_letter_code
_entity_poly.pdbx_strand_id
1 'polypeptide(L)'
;QTRILLDSLYFANGVAVSPDQQFVLVNETWKYRVRRYWLAGDRAGQSDIFIDRLPGFPDGISCNGKDRFWLALASPRNPLVDKLAQQPFLRKMIARLPD
;
A
#
# COMPACT_ATOMS: atom_id res chain seq x y z
N GLN A 1 -3.81 -22.96 -10.67
CA GLN A 1 -2.44 -22.72 -10.19
C GLN A 1 -2.32 -21.25 -9.83
N THR A 2 -1.67 -20.90 -8.72
CA THR A 2 -1.55 -19.51 -8.22
C THR A 2 -0.11 -19.04 -8.41
N ARG A 3 0.10 -17.75 -8.73
CA ARG A 3 1.43 -17.13 -8.84
C ARG A 3 1.53 -15.87 -7.98
N ILE A 4 2.72 -15.59 -7.46
CA ILE A 4 3.03 -14.33 -6.77
C ILE A 4 3.34 -13.28 -7.84
N LEU A 5 2.63 -12.15 -7.80
CA LEU A 5 2.85 -11.01 -8.71
C LEU A 5 3.76 -9.95 -8.09
N LEU A 6 3.60 -9.71 -6.79
CA LEU A 6 4.36 -8.73 -6.02
C LEU A 6 4.51 -9.26 -4.60
N ASP A 7 5.73 -9.21 -4.06
CA ASP A 7 6.04 -9.64 -2.68
C ASP A 7 6.58 -8.46 -1.85
N SER A 8 6.96 -8.75 -0.60
CA SER A 8 7.64 -7.79 0.29
C SER A 8 6.87 -6.47 0.45
N LEU A 9 5.55 -6.58 0.53
CA LEU A 9 4.61 -5.48 0.74
C LEU A 9 4.54 -5.10 2.22
N TYR A 10 4.58 -3.80 2.49
CA TYR A 10 4.49 -3.26 3.84
C TYR A 10 3.02 -3.17 4.29
N PHE A 11 2.49 -4.34 4.70
CA PHE A 11 1.08 -4.58 5.00
C PHE A 11 0.16 -4.30 3.81
N ALA A 12 0.01 -5.33 2.97
CA ALA A 12 -0.90 -5.33 1.83
C ALA A 12 -2.35 -5.38 2.32
N ASN A 13 -3.05 -4.25 2.26
CA ASN A 13 -4.37 -4.11 2.89
C ASN A 13 -5.50 -4.12 1.85
N GLY A 14 -5.69 -3.03 1.10
CA GLY A 14 -6.64 -2.95 0.00
C GLY A 14 -6.06 -3.36 -1.35
N VAL A 15 -6.90 -3.93 -2.22
CA VAL A 15 -6.59 -4.23 -3.62
C VAL A 15 -7.73 -3.80 -4.54
N ALA A 16 -7.43 -3.22 -5.71
CA ALA A 16 -8.42 -2.90 -6.73
C ALA A 16 -7.84 -3.07 -8.14
N VAL A 17 -8.59 -3.71 -9.03
CA VAL A 17 -8.21 -3.86 -10.44
C VAL A 17 -8.67 -2.64 -11.24
N SER A 18 -7.92 -2.27 -12.27
CA SER A 18 -8.35 -1.25 -13.23
C SER A 18 -9.56 -1.74 -14.04
N PRO A 19 -10.46 -0.83 -14.48
CA PRO A 19 -11.66 -1.21 -15.25
C PRO A 19 -11.35 -2.01 -16.52
N ASP A 20 -10.23 -1.70 -17.17
CA ASP A 20 -9.72 -2.33 -18.38
C ASP A 20 -8.81 -3.55 -18.12
N GLN A 21 -8.68 -3.95 -16.86
CA GLN A 21 -7.86 -5.08 -16.39
C GLN A 21 -6.37 -5.00 -16.77
N GLN A 22 -5.87 -3.80 -17.10
CA GLN A 22 -4.46 -3.58 -17.45
C GLN A 22 -3.53 -3.58 -16.23
N PHE A 23 -4.03 -3.20 -15.05
CA PHE A 23 -3.22 -3.16 -13.83
C PHE A 23 -4.05 -3.43 -12.57
N VAL A 24 -3.36 -3.73 -11.47
CA VAL A 24 -3.92 -3.83 -10.13
C VAL A 24 -3.21 -2.85 -9.20
N LEU A 25 -3.99 -2.19 -8.34
CA LEU A 25 -3.51 -1.35 -7.25
C LEU A 25 -3.52 -2.15 -5.96
N VAL A 26 -2.47 -1.98 -5.15
CA VAL A 26 -2.38 -2.56 -3.81
C VAL A 26 -1.86 -1.51 -2.82
N ASN A 27 -2.51 -1.42 -1.68
CA ASN A 27 -2.11 -0.49 -0.63
C ASN A 27 -0.96 -1.04 0.20
N GLU A 28 -0.02 -0.17 0.57
CA GLU A 28 0.99 -0.46 1.58
C GLU A 28 0.79 0.44 2.79
N THR A 29 0.04 -0.06 3.77
CA THR A 29 -0.41 0.71 4.92
C THR A 29 0.77 1.34 5.68
N TRP A 30 1.85 0.58 5.92
CA TRP A 30 3.02 1.09 6.66
C TRP A 30 3.98 1.95 5.83
N LYS A 31 3.72 2.12 4.54
CA LYS A 31 4.50 2.99 3.65
C LYS A 31 3.74 4.22 3.18
N TYR A 32 2.48 4.41 3.62
CA TYR A 32 1.64 5.55 3.23
C TYR A 32 1.54 5.71 1.72
N ARG A 33 1.36 4.60 0.99
CA ARG A 33 1.34 4.61 -0.48
C ARG A 33 0.49 3.50 -1.09
N VAL A 34 0.25 3.64 -2.39
CA VAL A 34 -0.37 2.62 -3.23
C VAL A 34 0.62 2.24 -4.33
N ARG A 35 0.85 0.94 -4.51
CA ARG A 35 1.64 0.39 -5.62
C ARG A 35 0.72 -0.06 -6.74
N ARG A 36 1.17 0.11 -7.97
CA ARG A 36 0.54 -0.44 -9.17
C ARG A 36 1.38 -1.58 -9.70
N TYR A 37 0.74 -2.68 -10.06
CA TYR A 37 1.34 -3.78 -10.80
C TYR A 37 0.63 -3.94 -12.14
N TRP A 38 1.40 -3.97 -13.22
CA TRP A 38 0.89 -4.09 -14.58
C TRP A 38 0.59 -5.55 -14.92
N LEU A 39 -0.67 -5.85 -15.22
CA LEU A 39 -1.15 -7.18 -15.58
C LEU A 39 -0.97 -7.46 -17.08
N ALA A 40 -1.05 -6.42 -17.91
CA ALA A 40 -1.00 -6.50 -19.37
C ALA A 40 -0.28 -5.29 -20.00
N GLY A 41 -0.13 -5.34 -21.33
CA GLY A 41 0.58 -4.32 -22.13
C GLY A 41 2.11 -4.40 -22.03
N ASP A 42 2.80 -3.40 -22.57
CA ASP A 42 4.28 -3.37 -22.67
C ASP A 42 4.99 -3.37 -21.32
N ARG A 43 4.27 -3.02 -20.25
CA ARG A 43 4.77 -3.01 -18.88
C ARG A 43 4.37 -4.25 -18.07
N ALA A 44 3.69 -5.22 -18.68
CA ALA A 44 3.23 -6.42 -17.98
C ALA A 44 4.36 -7.06 -17.16
N GLY A 45 4.07 -7.37 -15.90
CA GLY A 45 5.07 -7.90 -14.97
C GLY A 45 5.83 -6.86 -14.15
N GLN A 46 5.76 -5.58 -14.53
CA GLN A 46 6.42 -4.49 -13.81
C GLN A 46 5.50 -3.88 -12.75
N SER A 47 6.11 -3.13 -11.82
CA SER A 47 5.39 -2.35 -10.82
C SER A 47 5.98 -0.96 -10.64
N ASP A 48 5.14 -0.02 -10.22
CA ASP A 48 5.51 1.35 -9.90
C ASP A 48 4.70 1.90 -8.72
N ILE A 49 5.10 3.07 -8.23
CA ILE A 49 4.34 3.77 -7.19
C ILE A 49 3.23 4.59 -7.87
N PHE A 50 1.98 4.25 -7.57
CA PHE A 50 0.83 4.93 -8.12
C PHE A 50 0.57 6.28 -7.42
N ILE A 51 0.62 6.26 -6.09
CA ILE A 51 0.58 7.46 -5.25
C ILE A 51 1.39 7.20 -3.98
N ASP A 52 2.10 8.21 -3.50
CA ASP A 52 2.99 8.14 -2.33
C ASP A 52 2.69 9.29 -1.36
N ARG A 53 3.30 9.23 -0.16
CA ARG A 53 3.25 10.27 0.87
C ARG A 53 1.81 10.63 1.27
N LEU A 54 0.95 9.62 1.38
CA LEU A 54 -0.43 9.81 1.80
C LEU A 54 -0.51 10.48 3.18
N PRO A 55 -1.55 11.30 3.43
CA PRO A 55 -1.72 12.01 4.69
C PRO A 55 -2.25 11.09 5.81
N GLY A 56 -2.41 9.80 5.56
CA GLY A 56 -2.95 8.82 6.48
C GLY A 56 -2.62 7.39 6.06
N PHE A 57 -2.97 6.44 6.93
CA PHE A 57 -2.74 5.01 6.70
C PHE A 57 -3.77 4.48 5.69
N PRO A 58 -3.35 4.08 4.47
CA PRO A 58 -4.29 3.55 3.48
C PRO A 58 -4.82 2.19 3.93
N ASP A 59 -6.11 1.98 3.72
CA ASP A 59 -6.84 0.78 4.14
C ASP A 59 -7.54 0.14 2.95
N GLY A 60 -8.88 0.22 2.84
CA GLY A 60 -9.61 -0.24 1.66
C GLY A 60 -9.41 0.67 0.43
N ILE A 61 -9.34 0.06 -0.76
CA ILE A 61 -9.38 0.75 -2.05
C ILE A 61 -10.43 0.10 -2.95
N SER A 62 -11.23 0.91 -3.65
CA SER A 62 -12.26 0.42 -4.58
C SER A 62 -12.26 1.24 -5.86
N CYS A 63 -12.79 0.66 -6.94
CA CYS A 63 -12.92 1.32 -8.24
C CYS A 63 -14.40 1.55 -8.55
N ASN A 64 -14.74 2.68 -9.18
CA ASN A 64 -16.10 2.94 -9.67
C ASN A 64 -16.43 2.18 -10.98
N GLY A 65 -15.52 1.35 -11.47
CA GLY A 65 -15.66 0.59 -12.72
C GLY A 65 -15.50 1.43 -14.00
N LYS A 66 -15.03 2.69 -13.89
CA LYS A 66 -14.86 3.59 -15.05
C LYS A 66 -13.48 4.24 -15.07
N ASP A 67 -13.19 5.07 -14.09
CA ASP A 67 -12.07 6.02 -14.13
C ASP A 67 -11.56 6.45 -12.75
N ARG A 68 -12.28 6.13 -11.66
CA ARG A 68 -11.96 6.63 -10.32
C ARG A 68 -11.78 5.51 -9.31
N PHE A 69 -10.75 5.67 -8.50
CA PHE A 69 -10.52 4.87 -7.32
C PHE A 69 -10.81 5.68 -6.06
N TRP A 70 -11.47 5.05 -5.09
CA TRP A 70 -11.70 5.58 -3.76
C TRP A 70 -10.76 4.88 -2.79
N LEU A 71 -10.01 5.66 -2.02
CA LEU A 71 -9.06 5.16 -1.05
C LEU A 71 -9.47 5.61 0.35
N ALA A 72 -9.74 4.65 1.22
CA ALA A 72 -9.99 4.92 2.63
C ALA A 72 -8.66 5.15 3.37
N LEU A 73 -8.65 6.15 4.25
CA LEU A 73 -7.56 6.39 5.19
C LEU A 73 -8.09 6.10 6.60
N ALA A 74 -7.61 5.02 7.22
CA ALA A 74 -8.11 4.57 8.52
C ALA A 74 -7.81 5.57 9.64
N SER A 75 -6.69 6.28 9.54
CA SER A 75 -6.32 7.36 10.45
C SER A 75 -5.32 8.32 9.81
N PRO A 76 -5.18 9.56 10.33
CA PRO A 76 -4.14 10.48 9.89
C PRO A 76 -2.74 9.91 10.11
N ARG A 77 -1.78 10.42 9.33
CA ARG A 77 -0.38 10.07 9.47
C ARG A 77 0.13 10.50 10.84
N ASN A 78 0.83 9.59 11.52
CA ASN A 78 1.33 9.85 12.86
C ASN A 78 2.85 10.15 12.83
N PRO A 79 3.28 11.37 13.18
CA PRO A 79 4.70 11.73 13.19
C PRO A 79 5.57 10.88 14.12
N LEU A 80 5.00 10.34 15.21
CA LEU A 80 5.73 9.43 16.11
C LEU A 80 6.02 8.11 15.41
N VAL A 81 5.06 7.56 14.67
CA VAL A 81 5.25 6.33 13.89
C VAL A 81 6.33 6.54 12.82
N ASP A 82 6.34 7.69 12.16
CA ASP A 82 7.38 8.03 11.17
C ASP A 82 8.78 8.07 11.78
N LYS A 83 8.93 8.73 12.94
CA LYS A 83 10.22 8.79 13.67
C LYS A 83 10.68 7.41 14.11
N LEU A 84 9.77 6.60 14.65
CA LEU A 84 10.09 5.24 15.10
C LEU A 84 10.39 4.28 13.96
N ALA A 85 9.77 4.45 12.78
CA ALA A 85 10.06 3.65 11.60
C ALA A 85 11.52 3.82 11.14
N GLN A 86 12.13 4.97 11.40
CA GLN A 86 13.54 5.25 11.10
C GLN A 86 14.51 4.71 12.17
N GLN A 87 14.00 4.19 13.30
CA GLN A 87 14.81 3.73 14.44
C GLN A 87 14.46 2.29 14.83
N PRO A 88 14.99 1.28 14.10
CA PRO A 88 14.62 -0.13 14.30
C PRO A 88 14.88 -0.67 15.71
N PHE A 89 15.96 -0.20 16.36
CA PHE A 89 16.30 -0.60 17.73
C PHE A 89 15.28 -0.03 18.75
N LEU A 90 15.00 1.28 18.67
CA LEU A 90 14.03 1.92 19.56
C LEU A 90 12.62 1.34 19.39
N ARG A 91 12.20 1.09 18.15
CA ARG A 91 10.92 0.43 17.85
C ARG A 91 10.82 -0.95 18.51
N LYS A 92 11.91 -1.73 18.50
CA LYS A 92 11.95 -3.05 19.17
C LYS A 92 11.90 -2.93 20.70
N MET A 93 12.51 -1.92 21.30
CA MET A 93 12.43 -1.72 22.75
C MET A 93 11.02 -1.35 23.19
N ILE A 94 10.39 -0.37 22.52
CA ILE A 94 9.03 0.06 22.86
C ILE A 94 8.03 -1.09 22.73
N ALA A 95 8.13 -1.90 21.67
CA ALA A 95 7.26 -3.06 21.47
C ALA A 95 7.43 -4.19 22.51
N ARG A 96 8.41 -4.09 23.42
CA ARG A 96 8.70 -5.08 24.47
C ARG A 96 8.45 -4.54 25.88
N LEU A 97 8.00 -3.28 26.02
CA LEU A 97 7.58 -2.77 27.32
C LEU A 97 6.25 -3.41 27.71
N PRO A 98 6.08 -3.85 28.96
CA PRO A 98 4.78 -4.27 29.48
C PRO A 98 3.82 -3.06 29.55
N ASP A 99 2.52 -3.34 29.48
CA ASP A 99 1.45 -2.35 29.61
C ASP A 99 1.48 -1.60 30.96
#